data_AF-A0A970GYI7-F1
#
_entry.id   AF-A0A970GYI7-F1
#
_cell.length_a   1.000
_cell.length_b   1.000
_cell.length_c   1.000
_cell.angle_alpha   90.00
_cell.angle_beta   90.00
_cell.angle_gamma   90.00
#
_symmetry.space_group_name_H-M   'P 1'
#
loop_
_entity.id
_entity.type
_entity.pdbx_description
1 polymer ?
#
loop_
_entity_poly.entity_id
_entity_poly.type
_entity_poly.pdbx_seq_one_letter_code
_entity_poly.pdbx_strand_id
1 'polypeptide(L)'
;MKGHIRGVKMFIYCYLLGVFLSWASYPVLIHLTFAVPLAISQSIYSIITTLVLLSFIYINLYDLGEKDRNPSVGAAYEGKGFVCAAVGFVLVVLAEVIMILIADKYFIVQHPHLVITNVNNYVRILLYMPFYWLYQIFDPNVVPRVTYLTSIVPGLLVIPAAGFGYLRGYKGKKFLSKNFNDIKKKLVYKGD
;
A
#
# COMPACT_ATOMS: atom_id res chain seq x y z
N MET A 1 -22.91 8.01 5.87
CA MET A 1 -22.55 7.23 4.66
C MET A 1 -21.46 7.89 3.78
N LYS A 2 -21.64 9.15 3.31
CA LYS A 2 -20.68 9.83 2.40
C LYS A 2 -19.23 9.87 2.93
N GLY A 3 -19.03 10.09 4.23
CA GLY A 3 -17.69 10.15 4.85
C GLY A 3 -16.94 8.82 4.91
N HIS A 4 -17.65 7.68 5.04
CA HIS A 4 -17.02 6.35 5.02
C HIS A 4 -16.56 5.98 3.61
N ILE A 5 -17.40 6.25 2.61
CA ILE A 5 -17.05 6.02 1.19
C ILE A 5 -15.80 6.84 0.83
N ARG A 6 -15.70 8.08 1.31
CA ARG A 6 -14.51 8.93 1.11
C ARG A 6 -13.26 8.30 1.74
N GLY A 7 -13.35 7.82 2.98
CA GLY A 7 -12.23 7.16 3.66
C GLY A 7 -11.78 5.88 2.96
N VAL A 8 -12.72 5.05 2.53
CA VAL A 8 -12.44 3.81 1.78
C VAL A 8 -11.75 4.12 0.45
N LYS A 9 -12.29 5.07 -0.34
CA LYS A 9 -11.67 5.49 -1.61
C LYS A 9 -10.25 6.01 -1.42
N MET A 10 -10.02 6.79 -0.38
CA MET A 10 -8.71 7.37 -0.09
C MET A 10 -7.69 6.30 0.33
N PHE A 11 -8.10 5.34 1.15
CA PHE A 11 -7.27 4.18 1.49
C PHE A 11 -6.88 3.39 0.24
N ILE A 12 -7.87 3.02 -0.60
CA ILE A 12 -7.62 2.26 -1.84
C ILE A 12 -6.65 3.00 -2.75
N TYR A 13 -6.85 4.32 -2.93
CA TYR A 13 -5.95 5.15 -3.73
C TYR A 13 -4.51 5.14 -3.19
N CYS A 14 -4.32 5.35 -1.88
CA CYS A 14 -2.99 5.31 -1.26
C CYS A 14 -2.34 3.93 -1.38
N TYR A 15 -3.12 2.86 -1.21
CA TYR A 15 -2.65 1.49 -1.34
C TYR A 15 -2.16 1.21 -2.76
N LEU A 16 -2.98 1.50 -3.77
CA LEU A 16 -2.62 1.29 -5.17
C LEU A 16 -1.42 2.14 -5.57
N LEU A 17 -1.32 3.39 -5.11
CA LEU A 17 -0.18 4.25 -5.38
C LEU A 17 1.12 3.67 -4.82
N GLY A 18 1.10 3.09 -3.62
CA GLY A 18 2.26 2.39 -3.07
C GLY A 18 2.61 1.11 -3.82
N VAL A 19 1.62 0.36 -4.32
CA VAL A 19 1.85 -0.79 -5.21
C VAL A 19 2.50 -0.34 -6.52
N PHE A 20 2.00 0.71 -7.17
CA PHE A 20 2.62 1.25 -8.39
C PHE A 20 4.04 1.77 -8.17
N LEU A 21 4.29 2.45 -7.04
CA LEU A 21 5.65 2.85 -6.65
C LEU A 21 6.58 1.65 -6.50
N SER A 22 6.10 0.55 -5.91
CA SER A 22 6.89 -0.68 -5.75
C SER A 22 7.29 -1.32 -7.07
N TRP A 23 6.47 -1.11 -8.10
CA TRP A 23 6.73 -1.59 -9.46
C TRP A 23 7.64 -0.70 -10.27
N ALA A 24 7.46 0.63 -10.18
CA ALA A 24 8.19 1.60 -10.99
C ALA A 24 9.72 1.54 -10.76
N SER A 25 10.12 1.00 -9.62
CA SER A 25 11.50 0.77 -9.19
C SER A 25 12.07 -0.60 -9.57
N TYR A 26 11.25 -1.52 -10.05
CA TYR A 26 11.70 -2.85 -10.47
C TYR A 26 12.80 -2.79 -11.54
N PRO A 27 12.74 -1.89 -12.55
CA PRO A 27 13.84 -1.73 -13.51
C PRO A 27 15.15 -1.30 -12.82
N VAL A 28 15.07 -0.42 -11.82
CA VAL A 28 16.23 0.03 -11.03
C VAL A 28 16.84 -1.14 -10.26
N LEU A 29 16.00 -2.00 -9.68
CA LEU A 29 16.42 -3.21 -8.97
C LEU A 29 17.16 -4.19 -9.88
N ILE A 30 16.67 -4.44 -11.09
CA ILE A 30 17.32 -5.32 -12.07
C ILE A 30 18.74 -4.80 -12.36
N HIS A 31 18.91 -3.49 -12.54
CA HIS A 31 20.25 -2.92 -12.73
C HIS A 31 21.15 -3.00 -11.48
N LEU A 32 20.59 -3.05 -10.27
CA LEU A 32 21.37 -3.27 -9.04
C LEU A 32 21.79 -4.73 -8.84
N THR A 33 21.13 -5.69 -9.51
CA THR A 33 21.46 -7.12 -9.35
C THR A 33 22.83 -7.52 -9.89
N PHE A 34 23.47 -6.67 -10.71
CA PHE A 34 24.84 -6.89 -11.16
C PHE A 34 25.88 -6.80 -10.02
N ALA A 35 25.51 -6.20 -8.88
CA ALA A 35 26.42 -6.01 -7.73
C ALA A 35 25.95 -6.73 -6.45
N VAL A 36 24.65 -7.01 -6.31
CA VAL A 36 24.06 -7.59 -5.09
C VAL A 36 23.03 -8.66 -5.48
N PRO A 37 22.93 -9.79 -4.74
CA PRO A 37 21.90 -10.79 -5.00
C PRO A 37 20.49 -10.18 -5.06
N LEU A 38 19.70 -10.58 -6.08
CA LEU A 38 18.35 -10.07 -6.34
C LEU A 38 17.43 -10.13 -5.11
N ALA A 39 17.49 -11.21 -4.34
CA ALA A 39 16.67 -11.37 -3.14
C ALA A 39 16.96 -10.30 -2.07
N ILE A 40 18.23 -9.94 -1.90
CA ILE A 40 18.67 -8.92 -0.93
C ILE A 40 18.25 -7.53 -1.41
N SER A 41 18.51 -7.21 -2.69
CA SER A 41 18.15 -5.90 -3.26
C SER A 41 16.63 -5.69 -3.23
N GLN A 42 15.85 -6.70 -3.62
CA GLN A 42 14.39 -6.65 -3.59
C GLN A 42 13.83 -6.53 -2.15
N SER A 43 14.46 -7.18 -1.16
CA SER A 43 14.07 -7.05 0.24
C SER A 43 14.26 -5.63 0.76
N ILE A 44 15.47 -5.06 0.60
CA ILE A 44 15.77 -3.68 1.02
C ILE A 44 14.80 -2.69 0.38
N TYR A 45 14.55 -2.86 -0.92
CA TYR A 45 13.66 -1.99 -1.64
C TYR A 45 12.19 -2.11 -1.19
N SER A 46 11.71 -3.33 -0.96
CA SER A 46 10.36 -3.55 -0.44
C SER A 46 10.18 -2.96 0.97
N ILE A 47 11.23 -2.95 1.81
CA ILE A 47 11.20 -2.24 3.11
C ILE A 47 10.98 -0.73 2.89
N ILE A 48 11.79 -0.11 2.03
CA ILE A 48 11.66 1.33 1.72
C ILE A 48 10.25 1.63 1.19
N THR A 49 9.75 0.79 0.30
CA THR A 49 8.42 1.00 -0.30
C THR A 49 7.30 0.79 0.70
N THR A 50 7.41 -0.20 1.59
CA THR A 50 6.49 -0.38 2.72
C THR A 50 6.45 0.89 3.56
N LEU A 51 7.61 1.44 3.94
CA LEU A 51 7.68 2.66 4.77
C LEU A 51 7.03 3.86 4.08
N VAL A 52 7.29 4.04 2.78
CA VAL A 52 6.68 5.10 1.98
C VAL A 52 5.16 4.91 1.90
N LEU A 53 4.68 3.70 1.58
CA LEU A 53 3.25 3.35 1.55
C LEU A 53 2.57 3.63 2.90
N LEU A 54 3.14 3.16 4.00
CA LEU A 54 2.59 3.37 5.34
C LEU A 54 2.56 4.87 5.69
N SER A 55 3.57 5.64 5.30
CA SER A 55 3.61 7.09 5.49
C SER A 55 2.51 7.80 4.70
N PHE A 56 2.30 7.42 3.43
CA PHE A 56 1.22 7.97 2.61
C PHE A 56 -0.16 7.67 3.19
N ILE A 57 -0.41 6.42 3.58
CA ILE A 57 -1.65 6.02 4.25
C ILE A 57 -1.84 6.84 5.52
N TYR A 58 -0.80 6.92 6.36
CA TYR A 58 -0.86 7.63 7.64
C TYR A 58 -1.22 9.11 7.46
N ILE A 59 -0.50 9.84 6.59
CA ILE A 59 -0.70 11.28 6.36
C ILE A 59 -2.08 11.56 5.79
N ASN A 60 -2.52 10.76 4.82
CA ASN A 60 -3.83 10.96 4.21
C ASN A 60 -4.94 10.70 5.24
N LEU A 61 -4.87 9.61 5.99
CA LEU A 61 -5.89 9.31 6.99
C LEU A 61 -5.85 10.30 8.16
N TYR A 62 -4.68 10.84 8.50
CA TYR A 62 -4.55 11.98 9.41
C TYR A 62 -5.32 13.21 8.92
N ASP A 63 -5.12 13.63 7.65
CA ASP A 63 -5.85 14.76 7.05
C ASP A 63 -7.37 14.52 7.04
N LEU A 64 -7.79 13.27 6.83
CA LEU A 64 -9.20 12.90 6.90
C LEU A 64 -9.73 13.05 8.34
N GLY A 65 -8.96 12.60 9.33
CA GLY A 65 -9.29 12.76 10.75
C GLY A 65 -9.38 14.22 11.17
N GLU A 66 -8.47 15.08 10.71
CA GLU A 66 -8.55 16.53 10.95
C GLU A 66 -9.80 17.16 10.32
N LYS A 67 -10.16 16.76 9.10
CA LYS A 67 -11.37 17.25 8.43
C LYS A 67 -12.64 16.80 9.15
N ASP A 68 -12.67 15.56 9.62
CA ASP A 68 -13.81 14.98 10.33
C ASP A 68 -13.91 15.45 11.78
N ARG A 69 -12.84 16.02 12.35
CA ARG A 69 -12.87 16.71 13.66
C ARG A 69 -13.76 17.97 13.62
N ASN A 70 -13.93 18.60 12.45
CA ASN A 70 -14.72 19.82 12.35
C ASN A 70 -16.20 19.53 12.67
N PRO A 71 -16.82 20.26 13.62
CA PRO A 71 -18.16 19.97 14.15
C PRO A 71 -19.28 20.10 13.10
N SER A 72 -19.01 20.72 11.96
CA SER A 72 -19.94 20.81 10.83
C SER A 72 -20.12 19.50 10.04
N VAL A 73 -19.24 18.51 10.24
CA VAL A 73 -19.26 17.23 9.51
C VAL A 73 -19.83 16.15 10.44
N GLY A 74 -21.16 16.03 10.45
CA GLY A 74 -21.96 15.22 11.40
C GLY A 74 -21.82 13.69 11.33
N ALA A 75 -20.63 13.13 11.14
CA ALA A 75 -20.40 11.69 11.22
C ALA A 75 -18.94 11.37 11.57
N ALA A 76 -18.58 11.50 12.86
CA ALA A 76 -17.22 11.31 13.31
C ALA A 76 -17.15 10.51 14.62
N TYR A 77 -16.52 9.34 14.55
CA TYR A 77 -16.08 8.56 15.70
C TYR A 77 -14.59 8.21 15.53
N GLU A 78 -13.91 8.00 16.64
CA GLU A 78 -12.44 7.87 16.69
C GLU A 78 -11.89 6.69 15.87
N GLY A 79 -12.68 5.63 15.70
CA GLY A 79 -12.27 4.38 15.04
C GLY A 79 -12.49 4.33 13.52
N LYS A 80 -12.96 5.41 12.90
CA LYS A 80 -13.35 5.40 11.48
C LYS A 80 -12.21 5.04 10.52
N GLY A 81 -10.98 5.44 10.85
CA GLY A 81 -9.79 5.07 10.07
C GLY A 81 -9.56 3.57 9.97
N PHE A 82 -9.70 2.83 11.08
CA PHE A 82 -9.57 1.38 11.12
C PHE A 82 -10.63 0.70 10.25
N VAL A 83 -11.89 1.14 10.35
CA VAL A 83 -13.00 0.57 9.58
C VAL A 83 -12.85 0.84 8.09
N CYS A 84 -12.47 2.07 7.70
CA CYS A 84 -12.28 2.41 6.29
C CYS A 84 -11.10 1.64 5.67
N ALA A 85 -10.03 1.44 6.44
CA ALA A 85 -8.88 0.66 6.00
C ALA A 85 -9.20 -0.83 5.90
N ALA A 86 -9.92 -1.41 6.88
CA ALA A 86 -10.32 -2.81 6.84
C ALA A 86 -11.24 -3.09 5.63
N VAL A 87 -12.27 -2.26 5.43
CA VAL A 87 -13.18 -2.40 4.27
C VAL A 87 -12.44 -2.18 2.96
N GLY A 88 -11.59 -1.14 2.88
CA GLY A 88 -10.78 -0.87 1.69
C GLY A 88 -9.80 -2.00 1.37
N PHE A 89 -9.18 -2.59 2.38
CA PHE A 89 -8.26 -3.71 2.22
C PHE A 89 -8.98 -4.98 1.74
N VAL A 90 -10.18 -5.29 2.27
CA VAL A 90 -11.00 -6.39 1.75
C VAL A 90 -11.36 -6.18 0.28
N LEU A 91 -11.72 -4.96 -0.12
CA LEU A 91 -12.00 -4.65 -1.53
C LEU A 91 -10.77 -4.82 -2.43
N VAL A 92 -9.59 -4.43 -1.94
CA VAL A 92 -8.32 -4.66 -2.64
C VAL A 92 -8.08 -6.15 -2.80
N VAL A 93 -8.12 -6.94 -1.72
CA VAL A 93 -7.91 -8.39 -1.78
C VAL A 93 -8.92 -9.08 -2.70
N LEU A 94 -10.18 -8.66 -2.71
CA LEU A 94 -11.19 -9.17 -3.64
C LEU A 94 -10.83 -8.85 -5.10
N ALA A 95 -10.42 -7.62 -5.38
CA ALA A 95 -9.98 -7.22 -6.72
C ALA A 95 -8.74 -8.01 -7.16
N GLU A 96 -7.81 -8.25 -6.25
CA GLU A 96 -6.62 -9.08 -6.45
C GLU A 96 -6.99 -10.52 -6.82
N VAL A 97 -7.89 -11.15 -6.06
CA VAL A 97 -8.37 -12.51 -6.34
C VAL A 97 -9.05 -12.59 -7.70
N ILE A 98 -9.89 -11.62 -8.05
CA ILE A 98 -10.56 -11.57 -9.37
C ILE A 98 -9.53 -11.44 -10.49
N MET A 99 -8.54 -10.55 -10.35
CA MET A 99 -7.48 -10.40 -11.36
C MET A 99 -6.69 -11.70 -11.54
N ILE A 100 -6.36 -12.40 -10.46
CA ILE A 100 -5.69 -13.70 -10.52
C ILE A 100 -6.54 -14.72 -11.29
N LEU A 101 -7.84 -14.83 -10.97
CA LEU A 101 -8.76 -15.76 -11.63
C LEU A 101 -8.91 -15.48 -13.13
N ILE A 102 -8.94 -14.21 -13.54
CA ILE A 102 -8.97 -13.81 -14.95
C ILE A 102 -7.63 -14.12 -15.62
N ALA A 103 -6.52 -13.82 -14.95
CA ALA A 103 -5.18 -13.98 -15.51
C ALA A 103 -4.85 -15.45 -15.81
N ASP A 104 -5.26 -16.38 -14.94
CA ASP A 104 -5.14 -17.84 -15.15
C ASP A 104 -5.89 -18.33 -16.40
N LYS A 105 -6.95 -17.63 -16.82
CA LYS A 105 -7.78 -18.06 -17.95
C LYS A 105 -7.30 -17.50 -19.30
N TYR A 106 -6.55 -16.39 -19.32
CA TYR A 106 -6.35 -15.62 -20.55
C TYR A 106 -4.91 -15.22 -20.88
N PHE A 107 -3.95 -15.32 -19.96
CA PHE A 107 -2.60 -14.81 -20.20
C PHE A 107 -1.54 -15.92 -20.08
N ILE A 108 -0.53 -15.85 -20.94
CA ILE A 108 0.76 -16.55 -20.82
C ILE A 108 1.81 -15.43 -20.80
N VAL A 109 2.34 -15.09 -19.63
CA VAL A 109 3.33 -14.01 -19.48
C VAL A 109 4.72 -14.62 -19.39
N GLN A 110 5.62 -14.30 -20.31
CA GLN A 110 7.05 -14.63 -20.22
C GLN A 110 7.82 -13.34 -19.89
N HIS A 111 8.67 -13.37 -18.85
CA HIS A 111 9.52 -12.25 -18.45
C HIS A 111 11.02 -12.64 -18.57
N PRO A 112 11.92 -11.78 -19.07
CA PRO A 112 13.30 -12.17 -19.41
C PRO A 112 14.17 -12.62 -18.23
N HIS A 113 13.78 -12.28 -17.00
CA HIS A 113 14.49 -12.69 -15.76
C HIS A 113 13.65 -13.58 -14.84
N LEU A 114 12.38 -13.83 -15.18
CA LEU A 114 11.46 -14.66 -14.43
C LEU A 114 10.83 -15.62 -15.43
N VAL A 115 11.18 -16.90 -15.36
CA VAL A 115 10.40 -17.93 -16.06
C VAL A 115 9.08 -18.07 -15.31
N ILE A 116 8.10 -17.28 -15.74
CA ILE A 116 6.75 -17.32 -15.19
C ILE A 116 6.02 -18.45 -15.91
N THR A 117 6.19 -19.66 -15.40
CA THR A 117 5.45 -20.84 -15.89
C THR A 117 3.95 -20.75 -15.60
N ASN A 118 3.53 -19.81 -14.75
CA ASN A 118 2.14 -19.60 -14.36
C ASN A 118 1.87 -18.11 -14.10
N VAL A 119 0.94 -17.49 -14.84
CA VAL A 119 0.58 -16.06 -14.69
C VAL A 119 0.07 -15.74 -13.29
N ASN A 120 -0.47 -16.72 -12.58
CA ASN A 120 -0.74 -16.62 -11.16
C ASN A 120 0.47 -16.14 -10.36
N ASN A 121 1.66 -16.73 -10.60
CA ASN A 121 2.89 -16.34 -9.91
C ASN A 121 3.32 -14.90 -10.26
N TYR A 122 3.07 -14.45 -11.49
CA TYR A 122 3.33 -13.06 -11.86
C TYR A 122 2.45 -12.11 -11.06
N VAL A 123 1.14 -12.24 -11.17
CA VAL A 123 0.18 -11.36 -10.48
C VAL A 123 0.41 -11.36 -8.97
N ARG A 124 0.79 -12.52 -8.40
CA ARG A 124 1.21 -12.65 -7.00
C ARG A 124 2.43 -11.80 -6.67
N ILE A 125 3.53 -11.94 -7.42
CA ILE A 125 4.75 -11.15 -7.19
C ILE A 125 4.43 -9.66 -7.18
N LEU A 126 3.57 -9.23 -8.09
CA LEU A 126 3.23 -7.83 -8.32
C LEU A 126 2.37 -7.22 -7.21
N LEU A 127 1.44 -7.98 -6.65
CA LEU A 127 0.58 -7.54 -5.56
C LEU A 127 1.31 -7.57 -4.21
N TYR A 128 2.24 -8.51 -4.06
CA TYR A 128 3.00 -8.71 -2.82
C TYR A 128 4.34 -7.98 -2.79
N MET A 129 4.70 -7.30 -3.89
CA MET A 129 5.99 -6.63 -4.05
C MET A 129 6.32 -5.63 -2.94
N PRO A 130 5.39 -4.78 -2.46
CA PRO A 130 5.68 -3.88 -1.34
C PRO A 130 6.07 -4.62 -0.07
N PHE A 131 5.52 -5.81 0.16
CA PHE A 131 5.69 -6.59 1.39
C PHE A 131 6.67 -7.75 1.24
N TYR A 132 7.44 -7.78 0.15
CA TYR A 132 8.34 -8.89 -0.20
C TYR A 132 9.27 -9.30 0.95
N TRP A 133 9.85 -8.33 1.67
CA TRP A 133 10.73 -8.58 2.82
C TRP A 133 10.06 -9.36 3.95
N LEU A 134 8.77 -9.18 4.19
CA LEU A 134 8.04 -9.95 5.21
C LEU A 134 7.95 -11.41 4.79
N TYR A 135 7.68 -11.66 3.52
CA TYR A 135 7.57 -13.01 3.02
C TYR A 135 8.90 -13.75 3.03
N GLN A 136 10.01 -13.06 2.77
CA GLN A 136 11.35 -13.61 2.89
C GLN A 136 11.71 -14.05 4.33
N ILE A 137 11.08 -13.48 5.36
CA ILE A 137 11.25 -13.95 6.74
C ILE A 137 10.57 -15.31 6.96
N PHE A 138 9.43 -15.55 6.30
CA PHE A 138 8.65 -16.78 6.47
C PHE A 138 9.03 -17.89 5.48
N ASP A 139 9.46 -17.54 4.28
CA ASP A 139 9.94 -18.47 3.25
C ASP A 139 11.02 -17.79 2.36
N PRO A 140 12.31 -18.00 2.66
CA PRO A 140 13.41 -17.32 1.98
C PRO A 140 13.69 -17.84 0.55
N ASN A 141 13.16 -19.00 0.16
CA ASN A 141 13.57 -19.70 -1.06
C ASN A 141 12.55 -19.67 -2.20
N VAL A 142 11.40 -19.01 -2.03
CA VAL A 142 10.30 -19.12 -2.99
C VAL A 142 9.67 -17.75 -3.25
N VAL A 143 9.27 -17.52 -4.50
CA VAL A 143 8.21 -16.55 -4.81
C VAL A 143 7.06 -16.79 -3.84
N PRO A 144 6.61 -15.80 -3.03
CA PRO A 144 5.65 -16.05 -1.97
C PRO A 144 4.45 -16.83 -2.49
N ARG A 145 4.25 -18.05 -1.97
CA ARG A 145 3.06 -18.83 -2.28
C ARG A 145 1.86 -18.11 -1.67
N VAL A 146 0.78 -17.95 -2.44
CA VAL A 146 -0.48 -17.44 -1.88
C VAL A 146 -0.98 -18.45 -0.87
N THR A 147 -0.78 -18.09 0.39
CA THR A 147 -1.42 -18.71 1.53
C THR A 147 -2.37 -17.68 2.13
N TYR A 148 -3.28 -18.17 2.98
CA TYR A 148 -4.13 -17.29 3.78
C TYR A 148 -3.28 -16.28 4.58
N LEU A 149 -2.13 -16.73 5.09
CA LEU A 149 -1.20 -15.90 5.84
C LEU A 149 -0.63 -14.75 4.98
N THR A 150 -0.13 -15.04 3.79
CA THR A 150 0.44 -14.01 2.91
C THR A 150 -0.58 -12.97 2.44
N SER A 151 -1.86 -13.34 2.40
CA SER A 151 -2.94 -12.42 1.99
C SER A 151 -3.35 -11.47 3.12
N ILE A 152 -3.09 -11.83 4.39
CA ILE A 152 -3.56 -11.09 5.56
C ILE A 152 -2.44 -10.27 6.22
N VAL A 153 -1.20 -10.74 6.14
CA VAL A 153 -0.03 -10.08 6.73
C VAL A 153 0.09 -8.60 6.34
N PRO A 154 -0.13 -8.18 5.07
CA PRO A 154 -0.17 -6.76 4.71
C PRO A 154 -1.20 -5.96 5.49
N GLY A 155 -2.37 -6.55 5.73
CA GLY A 155 -3.47 -5.98 6.51
C GLY A 155 -3.05 -5.60 7.93
N LEU A 156 -2.18 -6.40 8.55
CA LEU A 156 -1.65 -6.15 9.90
C LEU A 156 -0.76 -4.89 9.97
N LEU A 157 -0.26 -4.40 8.85
CA LEU A 157 0.54 -3.17 8.79
C LEU A 157 -0.29 -1.97 8.33
N VAL A 158 -1.04 -2.12 7.23
CA VAL A 158 -1.75 -0.99 6.61
C VAL A 158 -2.97 -0.56 7.42
N ILE A 159 -3.68 -1.49 8.08
CA ILE A 159 -4.89 -1.18 8.86
C ILE A 159 -4.52 -0.39 10.12
N PRO A 160 -3.53 -0.79 10.95
CA PRO A 160 -3.10 0.02 12.08
C PRO A 160 -2.52 1.37 11.67
N ALA A 161 -1.71 1.43 10.61
CA ALA A 161 -1.16 2.71 10.13
C ALA A 161 -2.26 3.71 9.75
N ALA A 162 -3.29 3.25 9.03
CA ALA A 162 -4.46 4.05 8.69
C ALA A 162 -5.26 4.47 9.94
N GLY A 163 -5.49 3.52 10.85
CA GLY A 163 -6.25 3.75 12.07
C GLY A 163 -5.59 4.76 13.01
N PHE A 164 -4.29 4.59 13.28
CA PHE A 164 -3.52 5.51 14.11
C PHE A 164 -3.34 6.88 13.45
N GLY A 165 -3.14 6.93 12.13
CA GLY A 165 -3.10 8.19 11.38
C GLY A 165 -4.38 9.00 11.56
N TYR A 166 -5.52 8.37 11.28
CA TYR A 166 -6.85 8.98 11.47
C TYR A 166 -7.08 9.42 12.92
N LEU A 167 -6.82 8.52 13.89
CA LEU A 167 -7.05 8.80 15.30
C LEU A 167 -6.25 10.03 15.78
N ARG A 168 -5.00 10.17 15.32
CA ARG A 168 -4.14 11.29 15.69
C ARG A 168 -4.63 12.60 15.10
N GLY A 169 -5.08 12.60 13.85
CA GLY A 169 -5.70 13.77 13.20
C GLY A 169 -7.01 14.16 13.87
N TYR A 170 -7.84 13.17 14.19
CA TYR A 170 -9.11 13.38 14.87
C TYR A 170 -8.95 13.97 16.27
N LYS A 171 -7.95 13.51 17.04
CA LYS A 171 -7.61 14.07 18.36
C LYS A 171 -6.95 15.45 18.29
N GLY A 172 -6.69 15.98 17.09
CA GLY A 172 -6.08 17.29 16.93
C GLY A 172 -4.62 17.36 17.34
N LYS A 173 -3.95 16.21 17.45
CA LYS A 173 -2.53 16.16 17.79
C LYS A 173 -1.73 16.52 16.54
N LYS A 174 -1.29 17.78 16.45
CA LYS A 174 -0.48 18.31 15.35
C LYS A 174 0.63 17.33 14.99
N PHE A 175 0.57 16.77 13.78
CA PHE A 175 1.60 15.86 13.27
C PHE A 175 2.82 16.64 12.76
N LEU A 176 2.61 17.80 12.14
CA LEU A 176 3.65 18.71 11.65
C LEU A 176 3.21 20.16 11.88
N SER A 177 4.11 21.02 12.37
CA SER A 177 3.92 22.47 12.37
C SER A 177 3.81 22.98 10.92
N LYS A 178 3.32 24.22 10.73
CA LYS A 178 3.05 24.96 9.47
C LYS A 178 3.83 24.58 8.19
N ASN A 179 5.05 24.07 8.27
CA ASN A 179 5.96 23.82 7.16
C ASN A 179 5.51 22.73 6.16
N PHE A 180 4.72 21.72 6.55
CA PHE A 180 4.32 20.67 5.60
C PHE A 180 3.20 21.10 4.64
N ASN A 181 2.34 22.04 5.06
CA ASN A 181 1.36 22.66 4.18
C ASN A 181 2.04 23.49 3.07
N ASP A 182 3.18 24.11 3.37
CA ASP A 182 3.98 24.81 2.37
C ASP A 182 4.68 23.84 1.40
N ILE A 183 5.18 22.71 1.89
CA ILE A 183 5.75 21.65 1.03
C ILE A 183 4.68 21.00 0.15
N LYS A 184 3.50 20.70 0.71
CA LYS A 184 2.36 20.14 -0.02
C LYS A 184 1.79 21.13 -1.04
N LYS A 185 1.72 22.43 -0.71
CA LYS A 185 1.39 23.48 -1.69
C LYS A 185 2.44 23.55 -2.79
N LYS A 186 3.73 23.50 -2.47
CA LYS A 186 4.82 23.51 -3.46
C LYS A 186 4.82 22.28 -4.36
N LEU A 187 4.43 21.11 -3.86
CA LEU A 187 4.38 19.87 -4.64
C LEU A 187 3.11 19.73 -5.49
N VAL A 188 1.98 20.32 -5.07
CA VAL A 188 0.69 20.23 -5.78
C VAL A 188 0.44 21.43 -6.71
N TYR A 189 1.01 22.61 -6.39
CA TYR A 189 0.73 23.87 -7.09
C TYR A 189 1.96 24.56 -7.68
N LYS A 190 3.13 23.91 -7.82
CA LYS A 190 4.17 24.45 -8.71
C LYS A 190 4.00 23.90 -10.13
N GLY A 191 3.13 24.59 -10.84
CA GLY A 191 3.04 24.67 -12.28
C GLY A 191 2.52 26.06 -12.64
N ASP A 192 3.23 27.08 -12.18
CA ASP A 192 3.24 28.47 -12.68
C ASP A 192 4.64 29.04 -12.39
#